data_AF-A0AAX2F8B4-F1
#
_entry.id   AF-A0AAX2F8B4-F1
#
_cell.length_a   1.000
_cell.length_b   1.000
_cell.length_c   1.000
_cell.angle_alpha   90.00
_cell.angle_beta   90.00
_cell.angle_gamma   90.00
#
_symmetry.space_group_name_H-M   'P 1'
#
loop_
_entity.id
_entity.type
_entity.pdbx_description
1 polymer ?
#
loop_
_entity_poly.entity_id
_entity_poly.type
_entity_poly.pdbx_seq_one_letter_code
_entity_poly.pdbx_strand_id
1 'polypeptide(L)'
;MLDKAGALIDNHVYTEEEQQKLYKRTLIIVSISQMFGGAGLAAGITVGALLAQQMLGTDAFAGLPTAMFTLGSAFAAFIVGKLSQRYGRRIGLATGFIVGGFGAIGVVMAALTNSIILLLISLLIYGAGTATNLQARYAGTDLADKKQRATAVSITMVMTTFGAVAGPNLVGVMGSFAHSI
;
A
#
# COMPACT_ATOMS: atom_id res chain seq x y z
N MET A 1 -2.97 -38.49 -32.47
CA MET A 1 -3.59 -38.05 -31.20
C MET A 1 -2.71 -37.12 -30.36
N LEU A 2 -1.38 -37.09 -30.57
CA LEU A 2 -0.46 -36.17 -29.86
C LEU A 2 -0.39 -34.74 -30.45
N ASP A 3 -0.91 -34.53 -31.66
CA ASP A 3 -0.81 -33.25 -32.37
C ASP A 3 -1.74 -32.16 -31.81
N LYS A 4 -2.87 -32.55 -31.20
CA LYS A 4 -3.81 -31.61 -30.55
C LYS A 4 -3.32 -31.10 -29.19
N ALA A 5 -2.37 -31.78 -28.55
CA ALA A 5 -1.79 -31.34 -27.28
C ALA A 5 -0.70 -30.26 -27.49
N GLY A 6 0.02 -30.31 -28.61
CA GLY A 6 0.94 -29.24 -29.03
C GLY A 6 0.22 -27.96 -29.47
N ALA A 7 -0.96 -28.09 -30.09
CA ALA A 7 -1.80 -26.97 -30.54
C ALA A 7 -2.66 -26.33 -29.43
N LEU A 8 -2.65 -26.84 -28.19
CA LEU A 8 -3.27 -26.19 -27.04
C LEU A 8 -2.27 -25.38 -26.20
N ILE A 9 -0.97 -25.55 -26.49
CA ILE A 9 0.10 -24.62 -26.12
C ILE A 9 0.33 -23.68 -27.32
N ASP A 10 -0.73 -23.38 -28.07
CA ASP A 10 -0.72 -22.27 -29.00
C ASP A 10 -0.67 -21.01 -28.14
N ASN A 11 0.55 -20.47 -28.09
CA ASN A 11 0.90 -19.21 -27.47
C ASN A 11 -0.25 -18.22 -27.72
N HIS A 12 -0.93 -17.80 -26.66
CA HIS A 12 -1.61 -16.51 -26.71
C HIS A 12 -0.51 -15.45 -26.78
N VAL A 13 0.12 -15.31 -27.95
CA VAL A 13 0.99 -14.20 -28.29
C VAL A 13 0.04 -13.03 -28.32
N TYR A 14 -0.10 -12.37 -27.17
CA TYR A 14 -0.85 -11.12 -27.09
C TYR A 14 -0.39 -10.22 -28.22
N THR A 15 -1.34 -9.77 -29.02
CA THR A 15 -1.06 -8.76 -30.06
C THR A 15 -0.49 -7.51 -29.39
N GLU A 16 0.30 -6.71 -30.12
CA GLU A 16 0.89 -5.48 -29.57
C GLU A 16 -0.19 -4.55 -28.98
N GLU A 17 -1.38 -4.52 -29.58
CA GLU A 17 -2.53 -3.76 -29.08
C GLU A 17 -3.04 -4.29 -27.72
N GLU A 18 -3.14 -5.62 -27.56
CA GLU A 18 -3.56 -6.23 -26.30
C GLU A 18 -2.54 -6.00 -25.19
N GLN A 19 -1.24 -6.11 -25.49
CA GLN A 19 -0.17 -5.81 -24.54
C GLN A 19 -0.23 -4.36 -24.08
N GLN A 20 -0.39 -3.41 -25.01
CA GLN A 20 -0.54 -1.99 -24.67
C GLN A 20 -1.78 -1.73 -23.82
N LYS A 21 -2.92 -2.37 -24.12
CA LYS A 21 -4.16 -2.25 -23.35
C LYS A 21 -3.98 -2.78 -21.93
N LEU A 22 -3.32 -3.93 -21.77
CA LEU A 22 -3.00 -4.52 -20.47
C LEU A 22 -2.01 -3.65 -19.68
N TYR A 23 -0.98 -3.10 -20.34
CA TYR A 23 -0.05 -2.17 -19.73
C TYR A 23 -0.76 -0.93 -19.18
N LYS A 24 -1.57 -0.24 -20.02
CA LYS A 24 -2.32 0.96 -19.60
C LYS A 24 -3.25 0.64 -18.42
N ARG A 25 -3.99 -0.47 -18.48
CA ARG A 25 -4.87 -0.91 -17.41
C ARG A 25 -4.11 -1.17 -16.12
N THR A 26 -2.98 -1.88 -16.19
CA THR A 26 -2.12 -2.18 -15.04
C THR A 26 -1.57 -0.91 -14.43
N LEU A 27 -1.05 0.00 -15.26
CA LEU A 27 -0.50 1.27 -14.81
C LEU A 27 -1.56 2.12 -14.08
N ILE A 28 -2.78 2.21 -14.61
CA ILE A 28 -3.89 2.93 -13.98
C ILE A 28 -4.24 2.32 -12.62
N ILE A 29 -4.42 0.99 -12.55
CA ILE A 29 -4.77 0.31 -11.30
C ILE A 29 -3.68 0.52 -10.24
N VAL A 30 -2.42 0.36 -10.62
CA VAL A 30 -1.28 0.53 -9.71
C VAL A 30 -1.15 1.99 -9.25
N SER A 31 -1.35 2.95 -10.16
CA SER A 31 -1.31 4.39 -9.87
C SER A 31 -2.38 4.81 -8.88
N ILE A 32 -3.63 4.39 -9.11
CA ILE A 32 -4.76 4.66 -8.20
C ILE A 32 -4.49 4.01 -6.83
N SER A 33 -4.04 2.76 -6.81
CA SER A 33 -3.69 2.06 -5.57
C SER A 33 -2.61 2.79 -4.78
N GLN A 34 -1.62 3.35 -5.48
CA GLN A 34 -0.55 4.13 -4.85
C GLN A 34 -1.00 5.49 -4.33
N MET A 35 -1.92 6.16 -5.03
CA MET A 35 -2.54 7.39 -4.53
C MET A 35 -3.31 7.14 -3.24
N PHE A 36 -4.22 6.15 -3.22
CA PHE A 36 -4.98 5.83 -2.01
C PHE A 36 -4.09 5.29 -0.90
N GLY A 37 -3.13 4.43 -1.23
CA GLY A 37 -2.17 3.93 -0.26
C GLY A 37 -1.29 5.06 0.31
N GLY A 38 -0.84 6.00 -0.52
CA GLY A 38 -0.08 7.17 -0.08
C GLY A 38 -0.90 8.07 0.85
N ALA A 39 -2.17 8.32 0.52
CA ALA A 39 -3.08 9.10 1.34
C ALA A 39 -3.36 8.44 2.69
N GLY A 40 -3.76 7.16 2.69
CA GLY A 40 -4.04 6.42 3.90
C GLY A 40 -2.82 6.34 4.81
N LEU A 41 -1.67 5.93 4.27
CA LEU A 41 -0.43 5.81 5.05
C LEU A 41 0.02 7.14 5.65
N ALA A 42 0.02 8.22 4.87
CA ALA A 42 0.39 9.54 5.37
C ALA A 42 -0.58 10.02 6.48
N ALA A 43 -1.89 9.92 6.24
CA ALA A 43 -2.90 10.26 7.24
C ALA A 43 -2.75 9.41 8.51
N GLY A 44 -2.55 8.10 8.36
CA GLY A 44 -2.41 7.15 9.46
C GLY A 44 -1.17 7.38 10.32
N ILE A 45 -0.03 7.77 9.72
CA ILE A 45 1.17 8.15 10.48
C ILE A 45 0.90 9.42 11.29
N THR A 46 0.32 10.45 10.66
CA THR A 46 0.00 11.72 11.33
C THR A 46 -0.98 11.51 12.49
N VAL A 47 -2.10 10.85 12.22
CA VAL A 47 -3.15 10.60 13.22
C VAL A 47 -2.66 9.64 14.29
N GLY A 48 -1.92 8.59 13.92
CA GLY A 48 -1.37 7.61 14.86
C GLY A 48 -0.37 8.21 15.84
N ALA A 49 0.48 9.14 15.39
CA ALA A 49 1.41 9.86 16.26
C ALA A 49 0.66 10.76 17.26
N LEU A 50 -0.36 11.51 16.78
CA LEU A 50 -1.20 12.35 17.63
C LEU A 50 -1.98 11.52 18.67
N LEU A 51 -2.58 10.41 18.24
CA LEU A 51 -3.28 9.47 19.13
C LEU A 51 -2.34 8.94 20.21
N ALA A 52 -1.15 8.46 19.83
CA ALA A 52 -0.18 7.95 20.79
C ALA A 52 0.23 9.02 21.81
N GLN A 53 0.47 10.26 21.37
CA GLN A 53 0.80 11.37 22.26
C GLN A 53 -0.33 11.65 23.25
N GLN A 54 -1.58 11.68 22.78
CA GLN A 54 -2.77 11.88 23.63
C GLN A 54 -2.92 10.76 24.68
N MET A 55 -2.60 9.51 24.31
CA MET A 55 -2.75 8.35 25.19
C MET A 55 -1.61 8.21 26.21
N LEU A 56 -0.38 8.55 25.82
CA LEU A 56 0.81 8.42 26.68
C LEU A 56 0.98 9.61 27.63
N GLY A 57 0.41 10.77 27.31
CA GLY A 57 0.47 11.98 28.15
C GLY A 57 1.89 12.53 28.37
N THR A 58 2.87 12.06 27.60
CA THR A 58 4.28 12.47 27.68
C THR A 58 4.96 12.34 26.32
N ASP A 59 5.84 13.30 26.02
CA ASP A 59 6.63 13.29 24.78
C ASP A 59 7.82 12.31 24.83
N ALA A 60 8.12 11.74 26.00
CA ALA A 60 9.24 10.81 26.20
C ALA A 60 9.18 9.58 25.28
N PHE A 61 7.98 9.23 24.80
CA PHE A 61 7.72 8.06 23.97
C PHE A 61 7.17 8.39 22.57
N ALA A 62 7.28 9.65 22.14
CA ALA A 62 6.76 10.11 20.84
C ALA A 62 7.34 9.35 19.63
N GLY A 63 8.53 8.73 19.77
CA GLY A 63 9.16 7.94 18.73
C GLY A 63 8.68 6.47 18.61
N LEU A 64 8.04 5.92 19.64
CA LEU A 64 7.61 4.51 19.66
C LEU A 64 6.64 4.15 18.52
N PRO A 65 5.58 4.96 18.23
CA PRO A 65 4.67 4.69 17.12
C PRO A 65 5.39 4.55 15.77
N THR A 66 6.27 5.51 15.46
CA THR A 66 7.04 5.53 14.22
C THR A 66 8.01 4.36 14.14
N ALA A 67 8.62 3.97 15.27
CA ALA A 67 9.51 2.82 15.34
C ALA A 67 8.76 1.50 15.07
N MET A 68 7.60 1.29 15.69
CA MET A 68 6.77 0.09 15.47
C MET A 68 6.29 0.01 14.03
N PHE A 69 5.81 1.11 13.47
CA PHE A 69 5.40 1.19 12.08
C PHE A 69 6.56 0.86 11.10
N THR A 70 7.74 1.42 11.35
CA THR A 70 8.92 1.18 10.51
C THR A 70 9.42 -0.27 10.62
N LEU A 71 9.43 -0.83 11.83
CA LEU A 71 9.81 -2.22 12.07
C LEU A 71 8.83 -3.19 11.39
N GLY A 72 7.54 -2.91 11.48
CA GLY A 72 6.49 -3.65 10.79
C GLY A 72 6.64 -3.61 9.27
N SER A 73 6.95 -2.42 8.72
CA SER A 73 7.25 -2.26 7.30
C SER A 73 8.48 -3.06 6.86
N ALA A 74 9.56 -3.05 7.64
CA ALA A 74 10.77 -3.82 7.32
C ALA A 74 10.49 -5.33 7.26
N PHE A 75 9.76 -5.87 8.25
CA PHE A 75 9.37 -7.28 8.27
C PHE A 75 8.43 -7.63 7.11
N ALA A 76 7.42 -6.79 6.87
CA ALA A 76 6.48 -6.98 5.79
C ALA A 76 7.13 -6.87 4.40
N ALA A 77 8.14 -6.03 4.22
CA ALA A 77 8.87 -5.90 2.96
C ALA A 77 9.43 -7.26 2.50
N PHE A 78 10.05 -7.98 3.44
CA PHE A 78 10.57 -9.32 3.20
C PHE A 78 9.48 -10.34 2.86
N ILE A 79 8.40 -10.37 3.65
CA ILE A 79 7.28 -11.32 3.45
C ILE A 79 6.56 -11.05 2.12
N VAL A 80 6.14 -9.81 1.89
CA VAL A 80 5.45 -9.38 0.66
C VAL A 80 6.33 -9.61 -0.56
N GLY A 81 7.64 -9.35 -0.44
CA GLY A 81 8.61 -9.65 -1.50
C GLY A 81 8.68 -11.13 -1.83
N LYS A 82 8.83 -12.01 -0.82
CA LYS A 82 8.82 -13.46 -1.02
C LYS A 82 7.50 -13.96 -1.60
N LEU A 83 6.37 -13.45 -1.11
CA LEU A 83 5.04 -13.83 -1.60
C LEU A 83 4.87 -13.40 -3.07
N SER A 84 5.35 -12.21 -3.42
CA SER A 84 5.33 -11.70 -4.80
C SER A 84 6.18 -12.54 -5.74
N GLN A 85 7.34 -13.02 -5.28
CA GLN A 85 8.21 -13.90 -6.07
C GLN A 85 7.62 -15.30 -6.24
N ARG A 86 7.00 -15.86 -5.19
CA ARG A 86 6.51 -17.25 -5.19
C ARG A 86 5.15 -17.41 -5.86
N TYR A 87 4.22 -16.47 -5.65
CA TYR A 87 2.83 -16.55 -6.10
C TYR A 87 2.44 -15.42 -7.06
N GLY A 88 3.40 -14.59 -7.47
CA GLY A 88 3.19 -13.48 -8.39
C GLY A 88 2.87 -12.14 -7.72
N ARG A 89 3.21 -11.06 -8.42
CA ARG A 89 3.13 -9.66 -7.95
C ARG A 89 1.74 -9.31 -7.41
N ARG A 90 0.67 -9.69 -8.12
CA ARG A 90 -0.70 -9.35 -7.76
C ARG A 90 -1.09 -9.90 -6.40
N ILE A 91 -0.78 -11.17 -6.13
CA ILE A 91 -1.12 -11.82 -4.84
C ILE A 91 -0.29 -11.21 -3.73
N GLY A 92 1.03 -11.06 -3.95
CA GLY A 92 1.93 -10.43 -2.98
C GLY A 92 1.45 -9.06 -2.52
N LEU A 93 1.16 -8.17 -3.47
CA LEU A 93 0.72 -6.82 -3.16
C LEU A 93 -0.69 -6.76 -2.57
N ALA A 94 -1.63 -7.57 -3.06
CA ALA A 94 -2.97 -7.61 -2.50
C ALA A 94 -2.96 -8.05 -1.03
N THR A 95 -2.22 -9.10 -0.69
CA THR A 95 -2.07 -9.55 0.70
C THR A 95 -1.46 -8.47 1.57
N GLY A 96 -0.40 -7.80 1.12
CA GLY A 96 0.25 -6.74 1.89
C GLY A 96 -0.67 -5.54 2.16
N PHE A 97 -1.46 -5.11 1.18
CA PHE A 97 -2.46 -4.06 1.38
C PHE A 97 -3.62 -4.49 2.28
N ILE A 98 -4.10 -5.73 2.18
CA ILE A 98 -5.16 -6.27 3.05
C ILE A 98 -4.68 -6.31 4.50
N VAL A 99 -3.47 -6.81 4.74
CA VAL A 99 -2.86 -6.83 6.09
C VAL A 99 -2.69 -5.41 6.62
N GLY A 100 -2.19 -4.48 5.80
CA GLY A 100 -2.13 -3.06 6.16
C GLY A 100 -3.51 -2.48 6.51
N GLY A 101 -4.55 -2.84 5.76
CA GLY A 101 -5.94 -2.45 6.03
C GLY A 101 -6.45 -2.95 7.39
N PHE A 102 -6.14 -4.21 7.76
CA PHE A 102 -6.43 -4.72 9.11
C PHE A 102 -5.70 -3.94 10.20
N GLY A 103 -4.44 -3.54 9.95
CA GLY A 103 -3.71 -2.63 10.84
C GLY A 103 -4.42 -1.30 11.03
N ALA A 104 -4.98 -0.73 9.95
CA ALA A 104 -5.73 0.54 10.01
C ALA A 104 -7.00 0.42 10.85
N ILE A 105 -7.77 -0.67 10.67
CA ILE A 105 -8.93 -1.00 11.51
C ILE A 105 -8.51 -1.14 12.97
N GLY A 106 -7.38 -1.82 13.23
CA GLY A 106 -6.81 -1.95 14.56
C GLY A 106 -6.48 -0.61 15.21
N VAL A 107 -5.93 0.36 14.45
CA VAL A 107 -5.67 1.72 14.96
C VAL A 107 -6.96 2.41 15.40
N VAL A 108 -8.03 2.30 14.62
CA VAL A 108 -9.35 2.84 14.99
C VAL A 108 -9.87 2.18 16.27
N MET A 109 -9.79 0.85 16.37
CA MET A 109 -10.19 0.11 17.58
C MET A 109 -9.35 0.49 18.81
N ALA A 110 -8.05 0.73 18.63
CA ALA A 110 -7.17 1.18 19.69
C ALA A 110 -7.55 2.57 20.22
N ALA A 111 -7.93 3.48 19.32
CA ALA A 111 -8.43 4.80 19.69
C ALA A 111 -9.74 4.71 20.49
N LEU A 112 -10.69 3.87 20.05
CA LEU A 112 -11.98 3.71 20.73
C LEU A 112 -11.85 3.07 22.13
N THR A 113 -10.91 2.15 22.30
CA THR A 113 -10.68 1.43 23.57
C THR A 113 -9.66 2.12 24.48
N ASN A 114 -9.05 3.21 24.02
CA ASN A 114 -7.95 3.91 24.68
C ASN A 114 -6.79 2.96 25.08
N SER A 115 -6.48 1.95 24.25
CA SER A 115 -5.43 0.96 24.53
C SER A 115 -4.14 1.19 23.75
N ILE A 116 -3.08 1.63 24.45
CA ILE A 116 -1.78 1.93 23.82
C ILE A 116 -1.09 0.69 23.25
N ILE A 117 -1.22 -0.46 23.93
CA ILE A 117 -0.61 -1.72 23.45
C ILE A 117 -1.26 -2.14 22.14
N LEU A 118 -2.58 -2.02 22.05
CA LEU A 118 -3.32 -2.31 20.82
C LEU A 118 -2.92 -1.34 19.70
N LEU A 119 -2.70 -0.06 20.02
CA LEU A 119 -2.23 0.93 19.05
C LEU A 119 -0.86 0.53 18.47
N LEU A 120 0.10 0.17 19.33
CA LEU A 120 1.46 -0.20 18.91
C LEU A 120 1.46 -1.47 18.03
N ILE A 121 0.70 -2.50 18.41
CA ILE A 121 0.53 -3.72 17.60
C ILE A 121 -0.14 -3.39 16.27
N SER A 122 -1.15 -2.53 16.28
CA SER A 122 -1.86 -2.12 15.07
C SER A 122 -0.96 -1.35 14.11
N LEU A 123 -0.11 -0.45 14.62
CA LEU A 123 0.88 0.30 13.84
C LEU A 123 1.96 -0.61 13.25
N LEU A 124 2.39 -1.63 13.99
CA LEU A 124 3.27 -2.68 13.48
C LEU A 124 2.64 -3.37 12.25
N ILE A 125 1.39 -3.80 12.35
CA ILE A 125 0.66 -4.46 11.25
C ILE A 125 0.42 -3.46 10.10
N TYR A 126 0.07 -2.22 10.43
CA TYR A 126 -0.17 -1.14 9.48
C TYR A 126 1.05 -0.87 8.60
N GLY A 127 2.25 -1.05 9.14
CA GLY A 127 3.52 -0.98 8.40
C GLY A 127 3.58 -1.86 7.15
N ALA A 128 2.81 -2.96 7.10
CA ALA A 128 2.69 -3.78 5.90
C ALA A 128 2.16 -3.01 4.68
N GLY A 129 1.25 -2.07 4.89
CA GLY A 129 0.74 -1.19 3.83
C GLY A 129 1.86 -0.36 3.21
N THR A 130 2.80 0.15 4.01
CA THR A 130 3.95 0.94 3.55
C THR A 130 4.91 0.14 2.71
N ALA A 131 5.34 -1.02 3.21
CA ALA A 131 6.19 -1.93 2.47
C ALA A 131 5.58 -2.29 1.11
N THR A 132 4.27 -2.55 1.11
CA THR A 132 3.50 -2.89 -0.09
C THR A 132 3.43 -1.71 -1.05
N ASN A 133 3.14 -0.51 -0.57
CA ASN A 133 3.08 0.71 -1.39
C ASN A 133 4.43 1.00 -2.06
N LEU A 134 5.53 0.86 -1.31
CA LEU A 134 6.89 1.00 -1.83
C LEU A 134 7.25 -0.06 -2.88
N GLN A 135 6.67 -1.27 -2.81
CA GLN A 135 6.86 -2.30 -3.84
C GLN A 135 5.93 -2.11 -5.04
N ALA A 136 4.73 -1.57 -4.81
CA ALA A 136 3.72 -1.36 -5.85
C ALA A 136 4.19 -0.41 -6.95
N ARG A 137 5.07 0.56 -6.65
CA ARG A 137 5.68 1.45 -7.67
C ARG A 137 6.36 0.71 -8.81
N TYR A 138 6.84 -0.51 -8.56
CA TYR A 138 7.52 -1.32 -9.57
C TYR A 138 6.56 -2.25 -10.31
N ALA A 139 5.37 -2.53 -9.78
CA ALA A 139 4.39 -3.38 -10.47
C ALA A 139 3.84 -2.75 -11.75
N GLY A 140 3.81 -1.41 -11.83
CA GLY A 140 3.45 -0.70 -13.07
C GLY A 140 4.43 -0.94 -14.23
N THR A 141 5.62 -1.48 -13.94
CA THR A 141 6.64 -1.80 -14.96
C THR A 141 6.58 -3.23 -15.48
N ASP A 142 5.73 -4.09 -14.90
CA ASP A 142 5.72 -5.53 -15.20
C ASP A 142 5.34 -5.81 -16.66
N LEU A 143 4.52 -4.94 -17.28
CA LEU A 143 4.14 -5.00 -18.70
C LEU A 143 4.76 -3.88 -19.55
N ALA A 144 5.70 -3.13 -19.00
CA ALA A 144 6.27 -1.96 -19.66
C ALA A 144 7.51 -2.32 -20.50
N ASP A 145 7.55 -1.82 -21.73
CA ASP A 145 8.74 -1.90 -22.57
C ASP A 145 9.90 -1.08 -22.00
N LYS A 146 11.13 -1.34 -22.48
CA LYS A 146 12.35 -0.66 -22.00
C LYS A 146 12.22 0.87 -21.98
N LYS A 147 11.53 1.46 -22.95
CA LYS A 147 11.28 2.92 -23.05
C LYS A 147 10.22 3.43 -22.05
N GLN A 148 9.30 2.58 -21.63
CA GLN A 148 8.15 2.94 -20.80
C GLN A 148 8.38 2.74 -19.31
N ARG A 149 9.32 1.86 -18.92
CA ARG A 149 9.57 1.51 -17.50
C ARG A 149 9.83 2.72 -16.62
N ALA A 150 10.71 3.63 -17.05
CA ALA A 150 11.02 4.84 -16.29
C ALA A 150 9.78 5.71 -16.11
N THR A 151 9.01 5.93 -17.19
CA THR A 151 7.76 6.70 -17.17
C THR A 151 6.73 6.06 -16.25
N ALA A 152 6.56 4.74 -16.28
CA ALA A 152 5.63 4.02 -15.43
C ALA A 152 5.96 4.21 -13.93
N VAL A 153 7.24 4.06 -13.55
CA VAL A 153 7.66 4.33 -12.15
C VAL A 153 7.40 5.78 -11.78
N SER A 154 7.82 6.74 -12.62
CA SER A 154 7.63 8.17 -12.36
C SER A 154 6.17 8.55 -12.16
N ILE A 155 5.27 8.07 -13.04
CA ILE A 155 3.82 8.30 -12.91
C ILE A 155 3.33 7.79 -11.57
N THR A 156 3.67 6.55 -11.22
CA THR A 156 3.20 5.96 -9.97
C THR A 156 3.73 6.67 -8.72
N MET A 157 4.98 7.14 -8.75
CA MET A 157 5.56 7.93 -7.67
C MET A 157 4.86 9.28 -7.51
N VAL A 158 4.58 9.98 -8.61
CA VAL A 158 3.80 11.24 -8.58
C VAL A 158 2.41 11.02 -7.98
N MET A 159 1.74 9.91 -8.33
CA MET A 159 0.43 9.56 -7.78
C MET A 159 0.49 9.28 -6.28
N THR A 160 1.56 8.63 -5.80
CA THR A 160 1.81 8.45 -4.37
C THR A 160 1.99 9.80 -3.67
N THR A 161 2.71 10.74 -4.28
CA THR A 161 2.89 12.09 -3.74
C THR A 161 1.56 12.83 -3.62
N PHE A 162 0.69 12.78 -4.63
CA PHE A 162 -0.66 13.35 -4.55
C PHE A 162 -1.43 12.77 -3.35
N GLY A 163 -1.37 11.45 -3.18
CA GLY A 163 -1.93 10.77 -2.03
C GLY A 163 -1.37 11.30 -0.71
N ALA A 164 -0.04 11.28 -0.55
CA ALA A 164 0.64 11.67 0.67
C ALA A 164 0.38 13.13 1.08
N VAL A 165 0.16 14.02 0.11
CA VAL A 165 -0.26 15.41 0.37
C VAL A 165 -1.74 15.46 0.74
N ALA A 166 -2.62 14.80 -0.03
CA ALA A 166 -4.06 14.84 0.22
C ALA A 166 -4.45 14.20 1.55
N GLY A 167 -3.79 13.11 1.96
CA GLY A 167 -4.13 12.31 3.14
C GLY A 167 -4.25 13.15 4.43
N PRO A 168 -3.15 13.72 4.96
CA PRO A 168 -3.19 14.53 6.17
C PRO A 168 -4.09 15.77 6.04
N ASN A 169 -4.15 16.39 4.85
CA ASN A 169 -5.03 17.56 4.62
C ASN A 169 -6.52 17.21 4.69
N LEU A 170 -6.89 15.98 4.32
CA LEU A 170 -8.27 15.49 4.43
C LEU A 170 -8.67 15.15 5.87
N VAL A 171 -7.72 14.81 6.76
CA VAL A 171 -8.03 14.41 8.14
C VAL A 171 -8.87 15.47 8.86
N GLY A 172 -8.47 16.75 8.79
CA GLY A 172 -9.20 17.85 9.44
C GLY A 172 -10.59 18.04 8.85
N VAL A 173 -10.73 18.05 7.52
CA VAL A 173 -12.01 18.21 6.83
C VAL A 173 -12.97 17.07 7.16
N MET A 174 -12.47 15.82 7.14
CA MET A 174 -13.26 14.64 7.48
C MET A 174 -13.65 14.62 8.97
N GLY A 175 -12.78 15.10 9.86
CA GLY A 175 -13.09 15.24 11.29
C GLY A 175 -14.21 16.24 11.54
N SER A 176 -14.17 17.42 10.91
CA SER A 176 -15.24 18.41 10.99
C SER A 176 -16.56 17.88 10.46
N PHE A 177 -16.52 17.14 9.34
CA PHE A 177 -17.71 16.49 8.79
C PHE A 177 -18.30 15.44 9.75
N ALA A 178 -17.45 14.63 10.39
CA ALA A 178 -17.88 13.62 11.36
C ALA A 178 -18.56 14.22 12.60
N HIS A 179 -18.20 15.45 13.01
CA HIS A 179 -18.87 16.17 14.10
C HIS A 179 -20.18 16.85 13.68
N SER A 180 -20.45 16.99 12.38
CA SER A 180 -21.63 17.68 11.85
C SER A 180 -22.86 16.80 11.66
N ILE A 181 -22.70 15.47 11.77
CA ILE A 181 -23.75 14.45 11.67
C ILE A 181 -23.93 13.84 13.06
#